data_AF-A0A1D6N2Z7-F1
#
_entry.id   AF-A0A1D6N2Z7-F1
#
_cell.length_a   1.000
_cell.length_b   1.000
_cell.length_c   1.000
_cell.angle_alpha   90.00
_cell.angle_beta   90.00
_cell.angle_gamma   90.00
#
_symmetry.space_group_name_H-M   'P 1'
#
loop_
_entity.id
_entity.type
_entity.pdbx_description
1 polymer ?
#
loop_
_entity_poly.entity_id
_entity_poly.type
_entity_poly.pdbx_seq_one_letter_code
_entity_poly.pdbx_strand_id
1 'polypeptide(L)'
;MLLATNCICSIAEFLKMDSALEKDYYKMSNQLSDFGTLNKLHLDDTIGAYFDYGNHTEKVRMRWFDVKDNNNMRREFLRGTLQAPQLQLVPHVGYVSLFPFMMGTIPPESWVLEKQLNLISNTSILWTDYGLRSLSRTSSIYMKRNTEHDPPYWRGAIWINMNYMVLSALHHYAHKDGPYSGRAKELYDKLRSNLIRNIVQNYDATGFFWENYDQKDKGKGKGARSFTGWTSLIVLIMAESYPTLHR
;
A
#
# COMPACT_ATOMS: atom_id res chain seq x y z
N MET A 1 -3.41 10.06 9.68
CA MET A 1 -3.88 11.24 10.43
C MET A 1 -4.73 12.15 9.56
N LEU A 2 -4.23 12.67 8.43
CA LEU A 2 -4.98 13.60 7.57
C LEU A 2 -6.43 13.18 7.28
N LEU A 3 -6.65 11.96 6.78
CA LEU A 3 -8.00 11.47 6.47
C LEU A 3 -8.93 11.50 7.69
N ALA A 4 -8.45 11.07 8.85
CA ALA A 4 -9.23 11.09 10.08
C ALA A 4 -9.59 12.52 10.49
N THR A 5 -8.63 13.45 10.41
CA THR A 5 -8.88 14.86 10.69
C THR A 5 -9.91 15.45 9.73
N ASN A 6 -9.80 15.17 8.43
CA ASN A 6 -10.78 15.64 7.43
C ASN A 6 -12.18 15.09 7.66
N CYS A 7 -12.29 13.82 8.08
CA CYS A 7 -13.57 13.23 8.47
C CYS A 7 -14.17 13.95 9.69
N ILE A 8 -13.36 14.23 10.71
CA ILE A 8 -13.83 14.94 11.91
C ILE A 8 -14.25 16.37 11.58
N CYS A 9 -13.48 17.10 10.76
CA CYS A 9 -13.87 18.42 10.25
C CYS A 9 -15.21 18.35 9.52
N SER A 10 -15.40 17.38 8.62
CA SER A 10 -16.66 17.21 7.88
C SER A 10 -17.85 16.90 8.81
N ILE A 11 -17.62 16.14 9.88
CA ILE A 11 -18.66 15.86 10.90
C ILE A 11 -18.96 17.12 11.71
N ALA A 12 -17.94 17.88 12.12
CA ALA A 12 -18.11 19.12 12.87
C ALA A 12 -18.90 20.16 12.07
N GLU A 13 -18.60 20.32 10.79
CA GLU A 13 -19.36 21.15 9.84
C GLU A 13 -20.83 20.72 9.77
N PHE A 14 -21.06 19.42 9.57
CA PHE A 14 -22.41 18.87 9.46
C PHE A 14 -23.23 19.10 10.72
N LEU A 15 -22.61 18.95 11.89
CA LEU A 15 -23.23 19.18 13.19
C LEU A 15 -23.31 20.67 13.57
N LYS A 16 -22.75 21.58 12.76
CA LYS A 16 -22.65 23.01 13.04
C LYS A 16 -22.05 23.28 14.42
N MET A 17 -20.98 22.55 14.73
CA MET A 17 -20.19 22.88 15.90
C MET A 17 -19.65 24.31 15.73
N ASP A 18 -19.52 25.05 16.83
CA ASP A 18 -18.71 26.27 16.91
C ASP A 18 -17.95 26.18 18.22
N SER A 19 -16.91 25.34 18.20
CA SER A 19 -16.14 24.99 19.40
C SER A 19 -14.66 25.22 19.16
N ALA A 20 -13.90 25.41 20.24
CA ALA A 20 -12.44 25.47 20.17
C ALA A 20 -11.86 24.19 19.52
N LEU A 21 -12.47 23.02 19.80
CA LEU A 21 -12.06 21.72 19.26
C LEU A 21 -12.15 21.64 17.73
N GLU A 22 -13.22 22.17 17.14
CA GLU A 22 -13.38 22.24 15.69
C GLU A 22 -12.26 23.07 15.04
N LYS A 23 -11.95 24.24 15.60
CA LYS A 23 -10.88 25.12 15.13
C LYS A 23 -9.52 24.41 15.18
N ASP A 24 -9.28 23.61 16.22
CA ASP A 24 -8.08 22.78 16.34
C ASP A 24 -8.00 21.69 15.25
N TYR A 25 -9.12 21.03 14.93
CA TYR A 25 -9.16 20.04 13.85
C TYR A 25 -8.91 20.67 12.48
N TYR A 26 -9.48 21.85 12.18
CA TYR A 26 -9.18 22.56 10.95
C TYR A 26 -7.71 22.96 10.84
N LYS A 27 -7.13 23.48 11.92
CA LYS A 27 -5.70 23.82 11.95
C LYS A 27 -4.84 22.58 11.67
N MET A 28 -5.17 21.46 12.30
CA MET A 28 -4.48 20.19 12.08
C MET A 28 -4.66 19.68 10.64
N SER A 29 -5.86 19.79 10.07
CA SER A 29 -6.16 19.40 8.69
C SER A 29 -5.28 20.19 7.72
N ASN A 30 -5.27 21.52 7.85
CA ASN A 30 -4.47 22.41 7.00
C ASN A 30 -2.96 22.09 7.08
N GLN A 31 -2.45 21.78 8.28
CA GLN A 31 -1.05 21.41 8.46
C GLN A 31 -0.72 20.06 7.80
N LEU A 32 -1.59 19.07 7.95
CA LEU A 32 -1.38 17.72 7.42
C LEU A 32 -1.65 17.61 5.91
N SER A 33 -2.44 18.53 5.34
CA SER A 33 -2.73 18.60 3.90
C SER A 33 -1.65 19.33 3.10
N ASP A 34 -0.67 19.95 3.77
CA ASP A 34 0.39 20.69 3.08
C ASP A 34 1.29 19.75 2.27
N PHE A 35 1.11 19.77 0.95
CA PHE A 35 1.83 18.91 0.01
C PHE A 35 3.34 19.15 0.03
N GLY A 36 3.77 20.40 0.26
CA GLY A 36 5.19 20.75 0.37
C GLY A 36 5.85 20.07 1.58
N THR A 37 5.19 20.11 2.74
CA THR A 37 5.63 19.44 3.97
C THR A 37 5.64 17.93 3.79
N LEU A 38 4.60 17.34 3.19
CA LEU A 38 4.57 15.91 2.88
C LEU A 38 5.79 15.50 2.04
N ASN A 39 6.09 16.25 0.97
CA ASN A 39 7.23 15.96 0.11
C ASN A 39 8.55 16.10 0.86
N LYS A 40 8.73 17.21 1.59
CA LYS A 40 9.94 17.47 2.37
C LYS A 40 10.26 16.34 3.37
N LEU A 41 9.24 15.71 3.95
CA LEU A 41 9.42 14.71 5.00
C LEU A 41 9.55 13.28 4.47
N HIS A 42 8.90 12.96 3.34
CA HIS A 42 8.70 11.56 2.94
C HIS A 42 9.02 11.24 1.48
N LEU A 43 9.18 12.24 0.61
CA LEU A 43 9.41 12.00 -0.82
C LEU A 43 10.90 11.74 -1.09
N ASP A 44 11.17 10.66 -1.80
CA ASP A 44 12.41 10.53 -2.55
C ASP A 44 12.22 11.19 -3.93
N ASP A 45 12.88 12.33 -4.14
CA ASP A 45 12.72 13.13 -5.37
C ASP A 45 13.26 12.43 -6.62
N THR A 46 14.17 11.47 -6.48
CA THR A 46 14.79 10.79 -7.63
C THR A 46 13.81 9.81 -8.25
N ILE A 47 13.15 9.01 -7.41
CA ILE A 47 12.23 7.97 -7.88
C ILE A 47 10.77 8.40 -7.84
N GLY A 48 10.44 9.47 -7.10
CA GLY A 48 9.08 9.98 -6.91
C GLY A 48 8.21 9.04 -6.07
N ALA A 49 8.78 8.39 -5.06
CA ALA A 49 8.07 7.50 -4.14
C ALA A 49 8.14 8.03 -2.71
N TYR A 50 7.10 7.74 -1.92
CA TYR A 50 7.06 8.09 -0.50
C TYR A 50 7.61 6.95 0.36
N PHE A 51 8.34 7.29 1.40
CA PHE A 51 8.95 6.34 2.32
C PHE A 51 8.82 6.77 3.77
N ASP A 52 8.88 5.76 4.64
CA ASP A 52 9.16 5.97 6.05
C ASP A 52 10.61 6.44 6.23
N TYR A 53 10.87 7.19 7.29
CA TYR A 53 12.21 7.63 7.67
C TYR A 53 12.62 7.05 9.01
N GLY A 54 13.86 6.58 9.14
CA GLY A 54 14.33 6.03 10.40
C GLY A 54 15.79 5.57 10.38
N ASN A 55 16.25 5.08 11.53
CA ASN A 55 17.59 4.53 11.67
C ASN A 55 17.66 3.12 11.07
N HIS A 56 18.05 3.03 9.80
CA HIS A 56 17.88 1.84 8.96
C HIS A 56 19.19 1.32 8.34
N THR A 57 19.23 0.04 7.99
CA THR A 57 20.30 -0.59 7.19
C THR A 57 19.74 -1.78 6.40
N GLU A 58 20.01 -1.80 5.09
CA GLU A 58 19.70 -2.94 4.22
C GLU A 58 20.67 -4.12 4.41
N LYS A 59 21.77 -3.93 5.13
CA LYS A 59 22.79 -4.96 5.33
C LYS A 59 22.45 -5.83 6.55
N VAL A 60 21.32 -6.52 6.45
CA VAL A 60 20.82 -7.46 7.45
C VAL A 60 20.58 -8.80 6.80
N ARG A 61 20.79 -9.90 7.53
CA ARG A 61 20.37 -11.23 7.06
C ARG A 61 20.07 -12.17 8.21
N MET A 62 19.10 -13.05 8.01
CA MET A 62 18.84 -14.13 8.95
C MET A 62 19.92 -15.22 8.83
N ARG A 63 20.38 -15.75 9.96
CA ARG A 63 21.37 -16.84 10.04
C ARG A 63 21.05 -17.73 11.23
N TRP A 64 21.55 -18.96 11.20
CA TRP A 64 21.55 -19.84 12.36
C TRP A 64 22.69 -19.48 13.30
N PHE A 65 22.38 -19.39 14.58
CA PHE A 65 23.33 -19.18 15.67
C PHE A 65 23.21 -20.35 16.65
N ASP A 66 24.34 -20.84 17.13
CA ASP A 66 24.37 -21.79 18.25
C ASP A 66 24.26 -20.98 19.55
N VAL A 67 23.17 -21.18 20.30
CA VAL A 67 22.87 -20.50 21.56
C VAL A 67 22.94 -21.54 22.69
N LYS A 68 23.70 -21.22 23.74
CA LYS A 68 23.86 -22.09 24.91
C LYS A 68 22.79 -21.76 25.95
N ASP A 69 22.01 -22.76 26.35
CA ASP A 69 20.97 -22.65 27.37
C ASP A 69 21.12 -23.80 28.38
N ASN A 70 21.46 -23.49 29.63
CA ASN A 70 21.62 -24.43 30.75
C ASN A 70 22.27 -25.79 30.37
N ASN A 71 23.47 -25.74 29.78
CA ASN A 71 24.28 -26.86 29.27
C ASN A 71 23.80 -27.57 28.00
N ASN A 72 22.68 -27.18 27.42
CA ASN A 72 22.24 -27.64 26.10
C ASN A 72 22.61 -26.61 25.02
N MET A 73 23.03 -27.10 23.84
CA MET A 73 23.18 -26.26 22.65
C MET A 73 21.90 -26.32 21.83
N ARG A 74 21.32 -25.17 21.52
CA ARG A 74 20.21 -25.05 20.57
C ARG A 74 20.58 -24.14 19.42
N ARG A 75 19.99 -24.38 18.25
CA ARG A 75 20.13 -23.50 17.10
C ARG A 75 18.95 -22.56 17.02
N GLU A 76 19.24 -21.27 16.89
CA GLU A 76 18.23 -20.23 16.71
C GLU A 76 18.45 -19.48 15.40
N PHE A 77 17.35 -19.23 14.68
CA PHE A 77 17.36 -18.44 13.45
C PHE A 77 17.18 -16.96 13.77
N LEU A 78 18.28 -16.22 13.90
CA LEU A 78 18.29 -14.83 14.35
C LEU A 78 18.74 -13.87 13.24
N ARG A 79 18.38 -12.60 13.39
CA ARG A 79 18.85 -11.52 12.51
C ARG A 79 20.29 -11.15 12.86
N GLY A 80 21.18 -11.25 11.88
CA GLY A 80 22.50 -10.63 11.93
C GLY A 80 22.52 -9.28 11.22
N THR A 81 23.15 -8.28 11.84
CA THR A 81 23.39 -6.96 11.26
C THR A 81 24.84 -6.87 10.79
N LEU A 82 25.04 -6.52 9.51
CA LEU A 82 26.37 -6.53 8.86
C LEU A 82 26.96 -5.13 8.69
N GLN A 83 26.13 -4.10 8.78
CA GLN A 83 26.53 -2.70 8.75
C GLN A 83 25.66 -1.94 9.75
N ALA A 84 26.26 -1.00 10.48
CA ALA A 84 25.53 -0.13 11.38
C ALA A 84 24.43 0.65 10.62
N PRO A 85 23.24 0.84 11.23
CA PRO A 85 22.19 1.64 10.64
C PRO A 85 22.53 3.13 10.62
N GLN A 86 21.87 3.86 9.71
CA GLN A 86 21.94 5.30 9.58
C GLN A 86 20.54 5.87 9.38
N LEU A 87 20.33 7.12 9.80
CA LEU A 87 19.09 7.83 9.54
C LEU A 87 18.93 8.06 8.04
N GLN A 88 17.88 7.47 7.45
CA GLN A 88 17.60 7.53 6.01
C GLN A 88 16.14 7.18 5.73
N LEU A 89 15.70 7.43 4.49
CA LEU A 89 14.45 6.87 3.98
C LEU A 89 14.59 5.34 3.84
N VAL A 90 13.57 4.60 4.28
CA VAL A 90 13.55 3.13 4.21
C VAL A 90 13.17 2.71 2.78
N PRO A 91 14.08 2.09 2.00
CA PRO A 91 13.95 1.98 0.55
C PRO A 91 13.08 0.78 0.13
N HIS A 92 11.82 0.77 0.55
CA HIS A 92 10.89 -0.34 0.32
C HIS A 92 9.63 0.16 -0.37
N VAL A 93 9.66 0.16 -1.71
CA VAL A 93 8.47 0.48 -2.51
C VAL A 93 7.43 -0.61 -2.31
N GLY A 94 6.23 -0.20 -1.90
CA GLY A 94 5.11 -1.10 -1.65
C GLY A 94 3.83 -0.31 -1.43
N TYR A 95 2.82 -0.94 -0.83
CA TYR A 95 1.56 -0.24 -0.54
C TYR A 95 1.75 1.01 0.32
N VAL A 96 2.69 1.00 1.28
CA VAL A 96 3.02 2.15 2.13
C VAL A 96 3.40 3.36 1.29
N SER A 97 4.23 3.16 0.26
CA SER A 97 4.66 4.22 -0.65
C SER A 97 3.53 4.84 -1.48
N LEU A 98 2.40 4.14 -1.61
CA LEU A 98 1.24 4.60 -2.36
C LEU A 98 0.20 5.32 -1.49
N PHE A 99 0.40 5.48 -0.18
CA PHE A 99 -0.62 6.09 0.68
C PHE A 99 -1.02 7.50 0.24
N PRO A 100 -0.09 8.43 -0.05
CA PRO A 100 -0.46 9.74 -0.59
C PRO A 100 -1.31 9.65 -1.88
N PHE A 101 -0.95 8.73 -2.77
CA PHE A 101 -1.74 8.45 -3.97
C PHE A 101 -3.14 7.93 -3.62
N MET A 102 -3.23 6.89 -2.79
CA MET A 102 -4.49 6.26 -2.34
C MET A 102 -5.40 7.20 -1.56
N MET A 103 -4.86 8.26 -0.95
CA MET A 103 -5.64 9.26 -0.21
C MET A 103 -6.07 10.43 -1.10
N GLY A 104 -5.58 10.54 -2.34
CA GLY A 104 -5.88 11.67 -3.22
C GLY A 104 -5.16 12.97 -2.83
N THR A 105 -4.05 12.89 -2.08
CA THR A 105 -3.36 14.08 -1.56
C THR A 105 -2.34 14.66 -2.53
N ILE A 106 -2.17 14.05 -3.71
CA ILE A 106 -1.21 14.49 -4.72
C ILE A 106 -1.97 15.37 -5.71
N PRO A 107 -1.56 16.63 -5.95
CA PRO A 107 -2.22 17.49 -6.93
C PRO A 107 -2.25 16.83 -8.33
N PRO A 108 -3.36 16.92 -9.10
CA PRO A 108 -3.47 16.31 -10.42
C PRO A 108 -2.40 16.74 -11.44
N GLU A 109 -1.86 17.94 -11.27
CA GLU A 109 -0.80 18.53 -12.11
C GLU A 109 0.63 18.14 -11.69
N SER A 110 0.77 17.53 -10.51
CA SER A 110 2.08 17.26 -9.91
C SER A 110 2.85 16.19 -10.69
N TRP A 111 4.13 16.45 -10.98
CA TRP A 111 5.04 15.45 -11.55
C TRP A 111 5.14 14.18 -10.68
N VAL A 112 4.91 14.30 -9.36
CA VAL A 112 4.89 13.15 -8.45
C VAL A 112 3.76 12.18 -8.82
N LEU A 113 2.60 12.68 -9.28
CA LEU A 113 1.50 11.83 -9.73
C LEU A 113 1.94 10.94 -10.90
N GLU A 114 2.67 11.50 -11.86
CA GLU A 114 3.24 10.72 -12.97
C GLU A 114 4.14 9.59 -12.46
N LYS A 115 5.02 9.89 -11.49
CA LYS A 115 5.91 8.89 -10.90
C LYS A 115 5.14 7.81 -10.15
N GLN A 116 4.07 8.14 -9.45
CA GLN A 116 3.20 7.16 -8.79
C GLN A 116 2.52 6.23 -9.83
N LEU A 117 2.00 6.79 -10.93
CA LEU A 117 1.42 5.99 -12.02
C LEU A 117 2.49 5.09 -12.69
N ASN A 118 3.73 5.58 -12.83
CA ASN A 118 4.86 4.77 -13.29
C ASN A 118 5.16 3.60 -12.34
N LEU A 119 5.20 3.83 -11.03
CA LEU A 119 5.44 2.78 -10.03
C LEU A 119 4.33 1.73 -10.04
N ILE A 120 3.07 2.17 -10.11
CA ILE A 120 1.89 1.30 -10.18
C ILE A 120 1.97 0.40 -11.40
N SER A 121 2.20 0.99 -12.59
CA SER A 121 2.19 0.27 -13.88
C SER A 121 3.41 -0.61 -14.14
N ASN A 122 4.45 -0.54 -13.30
CA ASN A 122 5.69 -1.25 -13.52
C ASN A 122 5.62 -2.73 -13.10
N THR A 123 5.71 -3.64 -14.07
CA THR A 123 5.66 -5.11 -13.89
C THR A 123 6.84 -5.67 -13.10
N SER A 124 7.99 -5.00 -13.13
CA SER A 124 9.18 -5.33 -12.34
C SER A 124 9.09 -4.86 -10.90
N ILE A 125 8.12 -4.01 -10.55
CA ILE A 125 7.93 -3.46 -9.21
C ILE A 125 6.63 -4.00 -8.60
N LEU A 126 5.48 -3.38 -8.88
CA LEU A 126 4.20 -3.68 -8.23
C LEU A 126 3.20 -4.42 -9.13
N TRP A 127 3.21 -4.17 -10.44
CA TRP A 127 2.15 -4.64 -11.34
C TRP A 127 2.19 -6.15 -11.58
N THR A 128 1.01 -6.78 -11.56
CA THR A 128 0.79 -8.18 -11.97
C THR A 128 -0.53 -8.31 -12.74
N ASP A 129 -0.72 -9.45 -13.41
CA ASP A 129 -1.97 -9.79 -14.10
C ASP A 129 -3.12 -10.17 -13.14
N TYR A 130 -2.88 -10.12 -11.83
CA TYR A 130 -3.78 -10.55 -10.76
C TYR A 130 -4.05 -9.45 -9.72
N GLY A 131 -3.47 -8.25 -9.90
CA GLY A 131 -3.50 -7.13 -8.95
C GLY A 131 -2.11 -6.60 -8.59
N LEU A 132 -2.04 -5.59 -7.73
CA LEU A 132 -0.77 -5.01 -7.27
C LEU A 132 -0.19 -5.78 -6.09
N ARG A 133 1.13 -5.97 -6.09
CA ARG A 133 1.89 -6.57 -4.98
C ARG A 133 1.93 -5.65 -3.77
N SER A 134 1.87 -6.23 -2.57
CA SER A 134 2.11 -5.50 -1.31
C SER A 134 3.49 -4.88 -1.20
N LEU A 135 4.48 -5.49 -1.84
CA LEU A 135 5.87 -5.05 -1.82
C LEU A 135 6.52 -5.29 -3.18
N SER A 136 7.37 -4.35 -3.60
CA SER A 136 8.14 -4.43 -4.83
C SER A 136 8.97 -5.70 -4.91
N ARG A 137 9.01 -6.31 -6.10
CA ARG A 137 9.91 -7.43 -6.39
C ARG A 137 11.39 -7.06 -6.23
N THR A 138 11.74 -5.79 -6.36
CA THR A 138 13.12 -5.29 -6.17
C THR A 138 13.50 -5.05 -4.71
N SER A 139 12.55 -5.14 -3.76
CA SER A 139 12.86 -4.99 -2.33
C SER A 139 13.71 -6.16 -1.83
N SER A 140 14.71 -5.87 -0.99
CA SER A 140 15.58 -6.87 -0.36
C SER A 140 14.83 -7.90 0.48
N ILE A 141 13.65 -7.53 1.00
CA ILE A 141 12.80 -8.39 1.83
C ILE A 141 11.61 -8.98 1.06
N TYR A 142 11.54 -8.82 -0.26
CA TYR A 142 10.50 -9.43 -1.08
C TYR A 142 10.45 -10.97 -0.91
N MET A 143 9.29 -11.48 -0.51
CA MET A 143 9.02 -12.89 -0.20
C MET A 143 9.99 -13.49 0.83
N LYS A 144 10.63 -12.67 1.69
CA LYS A 144 11.46 -13.15 2.80
C LYS A 144 10.63 -13.33 4.07
N ARG A 145 10.84 -14.44 4.76
CA ARG A 145 10.29 -14.69 6.10
C ARG A 145 10.86 -13.70 7.12
N ASN A 146 10.13 -13.43 8.20
CA ASN A 146 10.58 -12.54 9.26
C ASN A 146 11.36 -13.28 10.34
N THR A 147 10.88 -14.47 10.71
CA THR A 147 11.52 -15.40 11.63
C THR A 147 11.55 -16.79 10.99
N GLU A 148 11.91 -17.83 11.73
CA GLU A 148 11.79 -19.20 11.26
C GLU A 148 10.34 -19.57 10.94
N HIS A 149 9.40 -19.14 11.77
CA HIS A 149 7.99 -19.54 11.76
C HIS A 149 7.05 -18.49 11.13
N ASP A 150 7.53 -17.27 10.88
CA ASP A 150 6.74 -16.18 10.29
C ASP A 150 7.01 -16.03 8.79
N PRO A 151 6.21 -16.67 7.90
CA PRO A 151 6.37 -16.55 6.46
C PRO A 151 6.10 -15.12 5.95
N PRO A 152 6.50 -14.77 4.72
CA PRO A 152 6.16 -13.48 4.14
C PRO A 152 4.64 -13.33 3.99
N TYR A 153 4.11 -12.21 4.49
CA TYR A 153 2.68 -11.89 4.46
C TYR A 153 2.41 -10.65 3.61
N TRP A 154 2.78 -9.47 4.10
CA TRP A 154 2.75 -8.19 3.37
C TRP A 154 4.04 -7.92 2.57
N ARG A 155 4.76 -8.97 2.19
CA ARG A 155 6.06 -8.89 1.48
C ARG A 155 5.97 -9.39 0.04
N GLY A 156 4.82 -9.22 -0.62
CA GLY A 156 4.66 -9.53 -2.04
C GLY A 156 3.30 -10.07 -2.46
N ALA A 157 2.49 -10.59 -1.53
CA ALA A 157 1.13 -11.04 -1.81
C ALA A 157 0.21 -9.87 -2.21
N ILE A 158 -0.88 -10.18 -2.90
CA ILE A 158 -1.85 -9.23 -3.42
C ILE A 158 -3.06 -9.17 -2.48
N TRP A 159 -3.42 -7.98 -2.01
CA TRP A 159 -4.48 -7.78 -1.03
C TRP A 159 -5.56 -6.83 -1.57
N ILE A 160 -6.83 -7.23 -1.41
CA ILE A 160 -7.95 -6.57 -2.09
C ILE A 160 -8.31 -5.23 -1.45
N ASN A 161 -8.17 -5.08 -0.12
CA ASN A 161 -8.34 -3.78 0.55
C ASN A 161 -7.42 -2.70 -0.04
N MET A 162 -6.13 -2.99 -0.22
CA MET A 162 -5.18 -2.00 -0.72
C MET A 162 -5.38 -1.75 -2.22
N ASN A 163 -5.66 -2.80 -3.00
CA ASN A 163 -6.00 -2.65 -4.41
C ASN A 163 -7.29 -1.86 -4.63
N TYR A 164 -8.29 -2.01 -3.76
CA TYR A 164 -9.52 -1.20 -3.77
C TYR A 164 -9.22 0.29 -3.58
N MET A 165 -8.35 0.63 -2.63
CA MET A 165 -7.93 2.02 -2.39
C MET A 165 -7.16 2.60 -3.58
N VAL A 166 -6.29 1.80 -4.22
CA VAL A 166 -5.59 2.22 -5.45
C VAL A 166 -6.57 2.43 -6.61
N LEU A 167 -7.54 1.54 -6.80
CA LEU A 167 -8.59 1.73 -7.80
C LEU A 167 -9.45 2.96 -7.54
N SER A 168 -9.81 3.24 -6.29
CA SER A 168 -10.53 4.46 -5.90
C SER A 168 -9.76 5.71 -6.32
N ALA A 169 -8.45 5.75 -6.04
CA ALA A 169 -7.60 6.87 -6.41
C ALA A 169 -7.40 6.98 -7.94
N LEU A 170 -7.16 5.86 -8.64
CA LEU A 170 -7.08 5.87 -10.11
C LEU A 170 -8.39 6.38 -10.74
N HIS A 171 -9.54 5.93 -10.24
CA HIS A 171 -10.85 6.41 -10.66
C HIS A 171 -11.01 7.91 -10.39
N HIS A 172 -10.56 8.40 -9.23
CA HIS A 172 -10.56 9.83 -8.92
C HIS A 172 -9.73 10.64 -9.91
N TYR A 173 -8.45 10.29 -10.10
CA TYR A 173 -7.57 11.04 -11.00
C TYR A 173 -7.96 10.91 -12.47
N ALA A 174 -8.66 9.84 -12.86
CA ALA A 174 -9.24 9.70 -14.20
C ALA A 174 -10.36 10.73 -14.48
N HIS A 175 -11.00 11.26 -13.44
CA HIS A 175 -12.10 12.23 -13.53
C HIS A 175 -11.72 13.64 -13.08
N LYS A 176 -10.46 13.88 -12.71
CA LYS A 176 -9.93 15.21 -12.41
C LYS A 176 -9.24 15.79 -13.64
N ASP A 177 -9.39 17.09 -13.82
CA ASP A 177 -8.60 17.82 -14.82
C ASP A 177 -7.11 17.73 -14.46
N GLY A 178 -6.30 17.40 -15.46
CA GLY A 178 -4.85 17.26 -15.34
C GLY A 178 -4.25 16.38 -16.44
N PRO A 179 -2.92 16.48 -16.67
CA PRO A 179 -2.21 15.86 -17.78
C PRO A 179 -2.18 14.33 -17.68
N TYR A 180 -2.45 13.76 -16.50
CA TYR A 180 -2.33 12.33 -16.26
C TYR A 180 -3.69 11.59 -16.18
N SER A 181 -4.81 12.29 -16.38
CA SER A 181 -6.16 11.72 -16.29
C SER A 181 -6.37 10.51 -17.21
N GLY A 182 -5.97 10.64 -18.49
CA GLY A 182 -6.04 9.54 -19.46
C GLY A 182 -5.22 8.32 -19.04
N ARG A 183 -4.03 8.54 -18.48
CA ARG A 183 -3.17 7.46 -17.97
C ARG A 183 -3.75 6.80 -16.72
N ALA A 184 -4.33 7.59 -15.81
CA ALA A 184 -5.02 7.06 -14.64
C ALA A 184 -6.20 6.17 -15.04
N LYS A 185 -6.98 6.59 -16.06
CA LYS A 185 -8.10 5.81 -16.62
C LYS A 185 -7.62 4.48 -17.22
N GLU A 186 -6.58 4.50 -18.03
CA GLU A 186 -6.03 3.27 -18.63
C GLU A 186 -5.60 2.25 -17.55
N LEU A 187 -4.91 2.72 -16.50
CA LEU A 187 -4.47 1.86 -15.40
C LEU A 187 -5.63 1.38 -14.54
N TYR A 188 -6.65 2.22 -14.33
CA TYR A 188 -7.89 1.85 -13.66
C TYR A 188 -8.55 0.65 -14.36
N ASP A 189 -8.80 0.77 -15.67
CA ASP A 189 -9.50 -0.25 -16.46
C ASP A 189 -8.76 -1.58 -16.43
N LYS A 190 -7.43 -1.54 -16.62
CA LYS A 190 -6.58 -2.74 -16.62
C LYS A 190 -6.50 -3.38 -15.23
N LEU A 191 -6.27 -2.61 -14.17
CA LEU A 191 -6.14 -3.15 -12.82
C LEU A 191 -7.47 -3.76 -12.35
N ARG A 192 -8.59 -3.07 -12.63
CA ARG A 192 -9.93 -3.55 -12.31
C ARG A 192 -10.24 -4.87 -13.00
N SER A 193 -9.96 -4.96 -14.31
CA SER A 193 -10.14 -6.20 -15.08
C SER A 193 -9.30 -7.36 -14.52
N ASN A 194 -8.03 -7.10 -14.18
CA ASN A 194 -7.13 -8.10 -13.61
C ASN A 194 -7.64 -8.66 -12.28
N LEU A 195 -8.12 -7.79 -11.38
CA LEU A 195 -8.64 -8.19 -10.07
C LEU A 195 -9.94 -8.99 -10.20
N ILE A 196 -10.91 -8.51 -10.98
CA ILE A 196 -12.19 -9.20 -11.20
C ILE A 196 -11.94 -10.58 -11.78
N ARG A 197 -11.17 -10.67 -12.87
CA ARG A 197 -10.86 -11.94 -13.54
C ARG A 197 -10.21 -12.93 -12.57
N ASN A 198 -9.19 -12.50 -11.81
CA ASN A 198 -8.48 -13.38 -10.91
C ASN A 198 -9.37 -13.90 -9.76
N ILE A 199 -10.17 -13.02 -9.14
CA ILE A 199 -11.02 -13.38 -8.01
C ILE A 199 -12.16 -14.31 -8.46
N VAL A 200 -12.80 -14.01 -9.60
CA VAL A 200 -13.85 -14.86 -10.16
C VAL A 200 -13.29 -16.24 -10.50
N GLN A 201 -12.12 -16.33 -11.15
CA GLN A 201 -11.48 -17.60 -11.45
C GLN A 201 -11.15 -18.43 -10.19
N ASN A 202 -10.69 -17.78 -9.12
CA ASN A 202 -10.45 -18.47 -7.85
C ASN A 202 -11.75 -18.95 -7.20
N TYR A 203 -12.81 -18.15 -7.26
CA TYR A 203 -14.12 -18.53 -6.74
C TYR A 203 -14.71 -19.69 -7.53
N ASP A 204 -14.69 -19.64 -8.86
CA ASP A 204 -15.21 -20.72 -9.72
C ASP A 204 -14.42 -22.03 -9.52
N ALA A 205 -13.10 -21.95 -9.37
CA ALA A 205 -12.25 -23.12 -9.22
C ALA A 205 -12.31 -23.76 -7.81
N THR A 206 -12.56 -22.96 -6.77
CA THR A 206 -12.41 -23.41 -5.37
C THR A 206 -13.66 -23.27 -4.50
N GLY A 207 -14.65 -22.48 -4.93
CA GLY A 207 -15.84 -22.12 -4.16
C GLY A 207 -15.59 -21.08 -3.06
N PHE A 208 -14.42 -20.43 -3.02
CA PHE A 208 -14.02 -19.58 -1.91
C PHE A 208 -13.43 -18.23 -2.34
N PHE A 209 -13.71 -17.21 -1.52
CA PHE A 209 -12.88 -16.01 -1.42
C PHE A 209 -11.70 -16.27 -0.48
N TRP A 210 -10.55 -15.69 -0.83
CA TRP A 210 -9.31 -15.85 -0.07
C TRP A 210 -8.85 -14.52 0.50
N GLU A 211 -8.06 -14.59 1.56
CA GLU A 211 -7.52 -13.44 2.27
C GLU A 211 -6.59 -12.59 1.39
N ASN A 212 -5.71 -13.25 0.65
CA ASN A 212 -4.79 -12.66 -0.31
C ASN A 212 -4.52 -13.62 -1.48
N TYR A 213 -3.81 -13.13 -2.49
CA TYR A 213 -3.53 -13.88 -3.73
C TYR A 213 -2.03 -13.87 -4.04
N ASP A 214 -1.52 -15.00 -4.55
CA ASP A 214 -0.09 -15.18 -4.86
C ASP A 214 0.16 -15.16 -6.37
N GLN A 215 0.90 -14.15 -6.82
CA GLN A 215 1.32 -14.04 -8.21
C GLN A 215 2.18 -15.23 -8.69
N LYS A 216 2.93 -15.89 -7.80
CA LYS A 216 3.85 -16.98 -8.18
C LYS A 216 3.08 -18.21 -8.62
N ASP A 217 1.92 -18.43 -8.01
CA ASP A 217 1.00 -19.50 -8.36
C ASP A 217 -0.17 -18.94 -9.19
N LYS A 218 0.15 -18.12 -10.20
CA LYS A 218 -0.80 -17.57 -11.17
C LYS A 218 -2.04 -16.90 -10.55
N GLY A 219 -1.84 -16.15 -9.47
CA GLY A 219 -2.92 -15.41 -8.80
C GLY A 219 -3.80 -16.28 -7.90
N LYS A 220 -3.39 -17.52 -7.58
CA LYS A 220 -4.14 -18.40 -6.69
C LYS A 220 -4.29 -17.80 -5.29
N GLY A 221 -5.47 -17.99 -4.72
CA GLY A 221 -5.82 -17.59 -3.36
C GLY A 221 -4.98 -18.31 -2.30
N LYS A 222 -4.64 -17.59 -1.24
CA LYS A 222 -3.80 -18.04 -0.13
C LYS A 222 -4.28 -17.42 1.19
N GLY A 223 -3.89 -18.06 2.30
CA GLY A 223 -4.23 -17.62 3.65
C GLY A 223 -5.58 -18.18 4.07
N ALA A 224 -6.33 -17.41 4.86
CA ALA A 224 -7.68 -17.80 5.23
C ALA A 224 -8.58 -17.90 3.98
N ARG A 225 -9.44 -18.93 3.95
CA ARG A 225 -10.49 -19.14 2.92
C ARG A 225 -11.86 -18.82 3.50
N SER A 226 -12.87 -18.77 2.64
CA SER A 226 -14.18 -18.20 2.98
C SER A 226 -14.03 -16.78 3.53
N PHE A 227 -13.02 -16.06 3.05
CA PHE A 227 -12.65 -14.74 3.54
C PHE A 227 -13.54 -13.69 2.89
N THR A 228 -14.81 -13.64 3.28
CA THR A 228 -15.74 -12.56 2.93
C THR A 228 -15.52 -11.32 3.81
N GLY A 229 -14.28 -11.09 4.25
CA GLY A 229 -13.82 -9.85 4.87
C GLY A 229 -13.58 -8.79 3.79
N TRP A 230 -12.40 -8.16 3.78
CA TRP A 230 -12.12 -7.14 2.75
C TRP A 230 -12.11 -7.66 1.32
N THR A 231 -12.02 -8.97 1.07
CA THR A 231 -12.10 -9.51 -0.29
C THR A 231 -13.49 -9.29 -0.90
N SER A 232 -14.52 -9.12 -0.08
CA SER A 232 -15.87 -8.72 -0.50
C SER A 232 -15.92 -7.34 -1.17
N LEU A 233 -14.89 -6.50 -1.01
CA LEU A 233 -14.75 -5.24 -1.75
C LEU A 233 -14.74 -5.44 -3.27
N ILE A 234 -14.51 -6.67 -3.76
CA ILE A 234 -14.65 -6.97 -5.19
C ILE A 234 -16.03 -6.63 -5.74
N VAL A 235 -17.09 -6.71 -4.92
CA VAL A 235 -18.44 -6.29 -5.31
C VAL A 235 -18.50 -4.79 -5.59
N LEU A 236 -17.88 -3.97 -4.73
CA LEU A 236 -17.80 -2.53 -4.94
C LEU A 236 -16.91 -2.17 -6.12
N ILE A 237 -15.83 -2.92 -6.36
CA ILE A 237 -14.99 -2.79 -7.55
C ILE A 237 -15.82 -3.06 -8.82
N MET A 238 -16.61 -4.14 -8.85
CA MET A 238 -17.49 -4.46 -9.98
C MET A 238 -18.58 -3.41 -10.19
N ALA A 239 -19.13 -2.84 -9.11
CA ALA A 239 -20.12 -1.77 -9.18
C ALA A 239 -19.51 -0.37 -9.45
N GLU A 240 -18.18 -0.26 -9.51
CA GLU A 240 -17.45 1.02 -9.64
C GLU A 240 -17.85 2.04 -8.56
N SER A 241 -18.21 1.52 -7.37
CA SER A 241 -18.73 2.30 -6.26
C SER A 241 -17.62 2.58 -5.26
N TYR A 242 -17.01 3.75 -5.37
CA TYR A 242 -15.94 4.20 -4.47
C TYR A 242 -16.41 5.35 -3.56
N PRO A 243 -15.98 5.39 -2.28
CA PRO A 243 -16.25 6.51 -1.40
C PRO A 243 -15.55 7.77 -1.91
N THR A 244 -16.16 8.93 -1.70
CA THR A 244 -15.53 10.24 -1.91
C THR A 244 -14.50 10.51 -0.80
N LEU A 245 -13.35 9.84 -0.86
CA LEU A 245 -12.22 10.04 0.07
C LEU A 245 -11.34 11.23 -0.31
N HIS A 246 -11.50 11.72 -1.53
CA HIS A 246 -10.63 12.68 -2.19
C HIS A 246 -11.40 14.01 -2.35
N ARG A 247 -11.48 14.78 -1.27
CA ARG A 247 -12.07 16.12 -1.26
C ARG A 247 -11.00 17.16 -1.49
#